data_AF-A0A962LXD5-F1
#
_entry.id   AF-A0A962LXD5-F1
#
_cell.length_a   1.000
_cell.length_b   1.000
_cell.length_c   1.000
_cell.angle_alpha   90.00
_cell.angle_beta   90.00
_cell.angle_gamma   90.00
#
_symmetry.space_group_name_H-M   'P 1'
#
loop_
_entity.id
_entity.type
_entity.pdbx_description
1 polymer ?
#
loop_
_entity_poly.entity_id
_entity_poly.type
_entity_poly.pdbx_seq_one_letter_code
_entity_poly.pdbx_strand_id
1 'polypeptide(L)'
;PSLPKGATSDPIRSDSGFHLIFMEDVRGAEQIVAQTQVRHILIKPSEILTDDQARELALSLRARAEAGEDFGALARKYSEDIGSAQEGGELGWTMSGQMVPEFEQAMKATAVGEISQPVRTQFGWHILLVEGRRDQDMTSEAIRNKAGEYLHNRKYQEELDAWLQQIRDEAFVDIK
;
A
#
# COMPACT_ATOMS: atom_id res chain seq x y z
N PRO A 1 -13.52 23.51 -1.09
CA PRO A 1 -13.94 24.36 0.05
C PRO A 1 -14.16 23.50 1.30
N SER A 2 -13.30 23.63 2.33
CA SER A 2 -13.52 22.98 3.63
C SER A 2 -14.46 23.85 4.47
N LEU A 3 -15.66 23.36 4.78
CA LEU A 3 -16.57 24.06 5.69
C LEU A 3 -16.19 23.68 7.14
N PRO A 4 -15.87 24.63 8.03
CA PRO A 4 -15.55 24.31 9.42
C PRO A 4 -16.82 23.87 10.19
N LYS A 5 -16.61 23.09 11.27
CA LYS A 5 -17.72 22.69 12.17
C LYS A 5 -18.47 23.92 12.69
N GLY A 6 -19.80 23.84 12.65
CA GLY A 6 -20.71 24.90 13.05
C GLY A 6 -20.93 26.00 12.02
N ALA A 7 -20.35 25.90 10.81
CA ALA A 7 -20.57 26.86 9.73
C ALA A 7 -21.62 26.38 8.72
N THR A 8 -22.26 27.35 8.05
CA THR A 8 -23.19 27.12 6.93
C THR A 8 -22.52 27.53 5.62
N SER A 9 -22.73 26.76 4.55
CA SER A 9 -22.20 27.06 3.21
C SER A 9 -22.89 28.26 2.59
N ASP A 10 -22.25 28.88 1.60
CA ASP A 10 -22.96 29.75 0.66
C ASP A 10 -24.06 28.95 -0.09
N PRO A 11 -25.12 29.60 -0.61
CA PRO A 11 -26.15 28.92 -1.40
C PRO A 11 -25.56 28.21 -2.62
N ILE A 12 -25.73 26.88 -2.67
CA ILE A 12 -25.29 26.03 -3.78
C ILE A 12 -26.46 25.82 -4.74
N ARG A 13 -26.28 26.17 -6.01
CA ARG A 13 -27.31 25.96 -7.03
C ARG A 13 -27.23 24.54 -7.61
N SER A 14 -28.36 23.86 -7.70
CA SER A 14 -28.54 22.61 -8.43
C SER A 14 -29.81 22.65 -9.29
N ASP A 15 -30.06 21.59 -10.06
CA ASP A 15 -31.25 21.47 -10.91
C ASP A 15 -32.57 21.47 -10.11
N SER A 16 -32.52 21.19 -8.81
CA SER A 16 -33.68 21.21 -7.91
C SER A 16 -33.85 22.51 -7.11
N GLY A 17 -32.96 23.50 -7.27
CA GLY A 17 -33.04 24.80 -6.59
C GLY A 17 -31.75 25.20 -5.87
N PHE A 18 -31.88 25.87 -4.72
CA PHE A 18 -30.75 26.31 -3.91
C PHE A 18 -30.65 25.48 -2.63
N HIS A 19 -29.43 25.05 -2.30
CA HIS A 19 -29.11 24.24 -1.12
C HIS A 19 -28.19 25.02 -0.19
N LEU A 20 -28.47 24.98 1.11
CA LEU A 20 -27.58 25.45 2.18
C LEU A 20 -27.16 24.25 3.01
N ILE A 21 -25.86 24.09 3.23
CA ILE A 21 -25.32 22.97 4.01
C ILE A 21 -24.80 23.52 5.34
N PHE A 22 -25.35 23.06 6.46
CA PHE A 22 -24.82 23.32 7.79
C PHE A 22 -23.94 22.15 8.25
N MET A 23 -22.69 22.43 8.60
CA MET A 23 -21.77 21.40 9.10
C MET A 23 -21.93 21.23 10.61
N GLU A 24 -22.92 20.42 11.02
CA GLU A 24 -23.19 20.15 12.44
C GLU A 24 -21.98 19.51 13.14
N ASP A 25 -21.36 18.53 12.49
CA ASP A 25 -20.20 17.81 13.01
C ASP A 25 -19.39 17.22 11.86
N VAL A 26 -18.08 17.09 12.04
CA VAL A 26 -17.22 16.34 11.12
C VAL A 26 -16.84 15.06 11.83
N ARG A 27 -17.45 13.95 11.39
CA ARG A 27 -17.15 12.62 11.91
C ARG A 27 -16.37 11.83 10.88
N GLY A 28 -15.15 11.46 11.23
CA GLY A 28 -14.26 10.59 10.47
C GLY A 28 -13.11 10.21 11.38
N ALA A 29 -12.71 8.94 11.38
CA ALA A 29 -11.50 8.55 12.09
C ALA A 29 -10.31 9.21 11.38
N GLU A 30 -9.45 9.88 12.12
CA GLU A 30 -8.12 10.21 11.62
C GLU A 30 -7.48 8.91 11.16
N GLN A 31 -7.14 8.83 9.88
CA GLN A 31 -6.50 7.66 9.32
C GLN A 31 -4.99 7.86 9.44
N ILE A 32 -4.51 7.78 10.67
CA ILE A 32 -3.09 7.75 10.97
C ILE A 32 -2.58 6.35 10.65
N VAL A 33 -1.72 6.24 9.65
CA VAL A 33 -1.15 4.97 9.24
C VAL A 33 0.33 4.94 9.58
N ALA A 34 0.72 3.95 10.38
CA ALA A 34 2.11 3.67 10.66
C ALA A 34 2.79 3.13 9.38
N GLN A 35 3.84 3.80 8.96
CA GLN A 35 4.66 3.46 7.80
C GLN A 35 6.09 3.13 8.26
N THR A 36 6.68 2.12 7.63
CA THR A 36 8.08 1.73 7.85
C THR A 36 8.83 1.79 6.52
N GLN A 37 9.91 2.54 6.50
CA GLN A 37 10.86 2.56 5.39
C GLN A 37 11.84 1.41 5.54
N VAL A 38 11.92 0.56 4.53
CA VAL A 38 12.68 -0.68 4.60
C VAL A 38 13.37 -1.00 3.28
N ARG A 39 14.59 -1.52 3.36
CA ARG A 39 15.26 -2.21 2.27
C ARG A 39 15.32 -3.71 2.54
N HIS A 40 15.35 -4.52 1.49
CA HIS A 40 15.57 -5.95 1.64
C HIS A 40 16.52 -6.54 0.60
N ILE A 41 17.06 -7.70 0.94
CA ILE A 41 17.77 -8.58 0.00
C ILE A 41 17.06 -9.92 0.03
N LEU A 42 16.56 -10.36 -1.13
CA LEU A 42 15.89 -11.65 -1.29
C LEU A 42 16.87 -12.67 -1.89
N ILE A 43 16.99 -13.83 -1.28
CA ILE A 43 17.73 -15.00 -1.80
C ILE A 43 16.73 -16.14 -1.98
N LYS A 44 16.57 -16.61 -3.21
CA LYS A 44 15.66 -17.70 -3.55
C LYS A 44 16.43 -19.02 -3.52
N PRO A 45 15.98 -20.02 -2.75
CA PRO A 45 16.52 -21.36 -2.92
C PRO A 45 16.18 -21.88 -4.32
N SER A 46 17.07 -22.67 -4.88
CA SER A 46 16.94 -23.30 -6.21
C SER A 46 17.44 -24.74 -6.15
N GLU A 47 17.37 -25.47 -7.27
CA GLU A 47 17.94 -26.82 -7.33
C GLU A 47 19.46 -26.84 -7.10
N ILE A 48 20.12 -25.70 -7.33
CA ILE A 48 21.57 -25.52 -7.14
C ILE A 48 21.87 -24.95 -5.74
N LEU A 49 21.03 -24.03 -5.25
CA LEU A 49 21.18 -23.38 -3.95
C LEU A 49 20.15 -23.96 -2.97
N THR A 50 20.60 -24.84 -2.07
CA THR A 50 19.70 -25.43 -1.08
C THR A 50 19.16 -24.37 -0.11
N ASP A 51 18.07 -24.68 0.58
CA ASP A 51 17.47 -23.77 1.57
C ASP A 51 18.46 -23.36 2.67
N ASP A 52 19.26 -24.32 3.16
CA ASP A 52 20.31 -24.06 4.14
C ASP A 52 21.42 -23.17 3.56
N GLN A 53 21.84 -23.40 2.31
CA GLN A 53 22.84 -22.55 1.67
C GLN A 53 22.34 -21.12 1.43
N ALA A 54 21.06 -20.96 1.08
CA ALA A 54 20.42 -19.66 0.96
C ALA A 54 20.38 -18.92 2.30
N ARG A 55 20.09 -19.64 3.39
CA ARG A 55 20.15 -19.11 4.75
C ARG A 55 21.56 -18.68 5.15
N GLU A 56 22.57 -19.50 4.91
CA GLU A 56 23.98 -19.19 5.22
C GLU A 56 24.48 -17.99 4.39
N LEU A 57 24.05 -17.89 3.13
CA LEU A 57 24.33 -16.73 2.30
C LEU A 57 23.69 -15.46 2.91
N ALA A 58 22.44 -15.54 3.34
CA ALA A 58 21.75 -14.42 3.99
C ALA A 58 22.48 -13.97 5.27
N LEU A 59 22.93 -14.92 6.10
CA LEU A 59 23.74 -14.63 7.30
C LEU A 59 25.06 -13.95 6.96
N SER A 60 25.75 -14.42 5.92
CA SER A 60 27.00 -13.83 5.44
C SER A 60 26.81 -12.39 4.94
N LEU A 61 25.75 -12.13 4.17
CA LEU A 61 25.43 -10.78 3.69
C LEU A 61 25.08 -9.83 4.84
N ARG A 62 24.31 -10.31 5.82
CA ARG A 62 24.03 -9.54 7.05
C ARG A 62 25.32 -9.16 7.76
N ALA A 63 26.22 -10.12 8.02
CA ALA A 63 27.48 -9.85 8.72
C ALA A 63 28.37 -8.84 7.97
N ARG A 64 28.39 -8.88 6.64
CA ARG A 64 29.11 -7.92 5.80
C ARG A 64 28.51 -6.52 5.89
N ALA A 65 27.19 -6.42 5.85
CA ALA A 65 26.49 -5.15 6.00
C ALA A 65 26.67 -4.56 7.42
N GLU A 66 26.62 -5.40 8.46
CA GLU A 66 26.94 -5.00 9.84
C GLU A 66 28.41 -4.55 10.01
N ALA A 67 29.33 -5.13 9.23
CA ALA A 67 30.73 -4.70 9.18
C ALA A 67 30.96 -3.38 8.42
N GLY A 68 29.90 -2.77 7.87
CA GLY A 68 29.94 -1.46 7.20
C GLY A 68 29.99 -1.52 5.67
N GLU A 69 29.80 -2.69 5.05
CA GLU A 69 29.58 -2.75 3.60
C GLU A 69 28.21 -2.15 3.22
N ASP A 70 28.15 -1.44 2.09
CA ASP A 70 26.92 -0.79 1.64
C ASP A 70 25.80 -1.82 1.35
N PHE A 71 24.71 -1.73 2.10
CA PHE A 71 23.56 -2.63 1.95
C PHE A 71 22.97 -2.55 0.53
N GLY A 72 22.93 -1.35 -0.05
CA GLY A 72 22.42 -1.15 -1.40
C GLY A 72 23.25 -1.85 -2.47
N ALA A 73 24.58 -1.85 -2.35
CA ALA A 73 25.48 -2.58 -3.23
C ALA A 73 25.32 -4.10 -3.09
N LEU A 74 25.17 -4.60 -1.86
CA LEU A 74 24.86 -6.01 -1.61
C LEU A 74 23.50 -6.40 -2.23
N ALA A 75 22.48 -5.55 -2.09
CA ALA A 75 21.17 -5.77 -2.67
C ALA A 75 21.22 -5.83 -4.20
N ARG A 76 21.89 -4.87 -4.86
CA ARG A 76 22.07 -4.87 -6.32
C ARG A 76 22.75 -6.12 -6.85
N LYS A 77 23.66 -6.69 -6.07
CA LYS A 77 24.48 -7.83 -6.48
C LYS A 77 23.85 -9.18 -6.19
N TYR A 78 23.16 -9.32 -5.06
CA TYR A 78 22.71 -10.61 -4.55
C TYR A 78 21.19 -10.76 -4.44
N SER A 79 20.42 -9.67 -4.49
CA SER A 79 18.97 -9.76 -4.38
C SER A 79 18.36 -10.29 -5.67
N GLU A 80 17.53 -11.32 -5.54
CA GLU A 80 16.74 -11.92 -6.62
C GLU A 80 15.35 -11.29 -6.78
N ASP A 81 15.10 -10.20 -6.07
CA ASP A 81 13.98 -9.30 -6.34
C ASP A 81 14.41 -8.20 -7.31
N ILE A 82 14.20 -8.44 -8.60
CA ILE A 82 14.66 -7.55 -9.68
C ILE A 82 14.11 -6.12 -9.54
N GLY A 83 12.90 -5.96 -8.98
CA GLY A 83 12.25 -4.66 -8.82
C GLY A 83 12.97 -3.77 -7.83
N SER A 84 13.28 -4.29 -6.63
CA SER A 84 13.97 -3.53 -5.60
C SER A 84 15.49 -3.60 -5.72
N ALA A 85 16.05 -4.68 -6.25
CA ALA A 85 17.51 -4.91 -6.31
C ALA A 85 18.24 -3.75 -6.97
N GLN A 86 17.76 -3.25 -8.11
CA GLN A 86 18.40 -2.15 -8.84
C GLN A 86 18.44 -0.85 -8.02
N GLU A 87 17.40 -0.60 -7.24
CA GLU A 87 17.28 0.53 -6.31
C GLU A 87 18.02 0.28 -4.99
N GLY A 88 18.84 -0.77 -4.90
CA GLY A 88 19.57 -1.09 -3.68
C GLY A 88 18.70 -1.73 -2.60
N GLY A 89 17.68 -2.49 -3.02
CA GLY A 89 16.76 -3.22 -2.16
C GLY A 89 15.62 -2.38 -1.61
N GLU A 90 15.44 -1.14 -2.07
CA GLU A 90 14.42 -0.22 -1.55
C GLU A 90 12.99 -0.72 -1.83
N LEU A 91 12.16 -0.75 -0.79
CA LEU A 91 10.72 -1.02 -0.88
C LEU A 91 9.88 0.23 -0.59
N GLY A 92 10.52 1.36 -0.30
CA GLY A 92 9.87 2.60 0.07
C GLY A 92 9.18 2.54 1.44
N TRP A 93 8.19 3.41 1.64
CA TRP A 93 7.38 3.48 2.85
C TRP A 93 6.25 2.47 2.79
N THR A 94 6.38 1.41 3.57
CA THR A 94 5.45 0.28 3.62
C THR A 94 4.49 0.41 4.80
N MET A 95 3.24 0.01 4.61
CA MET A 95 2.17 0.00 5.60
C MET A 95 1.90 -1.42 6.08
N SER A 96 1.35 -1.57 7.29
CA SER A 96 0.89 -2.88 7.77
C SER A 96 -0.18 -3.46 6.84
N GLY A 97 -0.07 -4.74 6.53
CA GLY A 97 -0.91 -5.48 5.58
C GLY A 97 -0.42 -5.47 4.13
N GLN A 98 0.67 -4.77 3.80
CA GLN A 98 1.23 -4.76 2.45
C GLN A 98 2.23 -5.88 2.19
N MET A 99 2.84 -6.43 3.24
CA MET A 99 3.87 -7.47 3.14
C MET A 99 3.39 -8.78 3.73
N VAL A 100 4.11 -9.88 3.44
CA VAL A 100 3.80 -11.20 4.01
C VAL A 100 4.02 -11.19 5.54
N PRO A 101 3.25 -11.96 6.31
CA PRO A 101 3.25 -11.88 7.78
C PRO A 101 4.63 -12.07 8.41
N GLU A 102 5.44 -12.97 7.88
CA GLU A 102 6.79 -13.27 8.39
C GLU A 102 7.74 -12.08 8.18
N PHE A 103 7.64 -11.42 7.02
CA PHE A 103 8.40 -10.23 6.70
C PHE A 103 8.00 -9.05 7.61
N GLU A 104 6.69 -8.86 7.83
CA GLU A 104 6.19 -7.82 8.74
C GLU A 104 6.63 -8.02 10.18
N GLN A 105 6.62 -9.26 10.67
CA GLN A 105 7.07 -9.58 12.02
C GLN A 105 8.54 -9.21 12.20
N ALA A 106 9.39 -9.56 11.23
CA ALA A 106 10.80 -9.20 11.26
C ALA A 106 11.03 -7.69 11.17
N MET A 107 10.29 -7.00 10.31
CA MET A 107 10.33 -5.54 10.18
C MET A 107 9.91 -4.83 11.48
N LYS A 108 8.91 -5.36 12.20
CA LYS A 108 8.47 -4.84 13.50
C LYS A 108 9.50 -5.12 14.61
N ALA A 109 10.11 -6.30 14.59
CA ALA A 109 11.10 -6.72 15.58
C ALA A 109 12.46 -6.03 15.44
N THR A 110 12.82 -5.61 14.22
CA THR A 110 14.11 -4.95 13.94
C THR A 110 14.06 -3.47 14.27
N ALA A 111 15.06 -2.93 14.95
CA ALA A 111 15.11 -1.50 15.27
C ALA A 111 15.46 -0.65 14.04
N VAL A 112 15.14 0.64 14.10
CA VAL A 112 15.53 1.59 13.04
C VAL A 112 17.04 1.72 13.01
N GLY A 113 17.64 1.58 11.83
CA GLY A 113 19.08 1.55 11.57
C GLY A 113 19.70 0.16 11.66
N GLU A 114 18.94 -0.87 12.05
CA GLU A 114 19.45 -2.23 12.21
C GLU A 114 19.05 -3.16 11.06
N ILE A 115 19.83 -4.23 10.92
CA ILE A 115 19.60 -5.30 9.94
C ILE A 115 18.98 -6.49 10.66
N SER A 116 17.87 -6.99 10.12
CA SER A 116 17.15 -8.13 10.69
C SER A 116 17.96 -9.42 10.59
N GLN A 117 17.59 -10.39 11.43
CA GLN A 117 17.95 -11.78 11.17
C GLN A 117 17.36 -12.26 9.84
N PRO A 118 17.94 -13.29 9.20
CA PRO A 118 17.35 -13.90 8.01
C PRO A 118 15.94 -14.44 8.30
N VAL A 119 15.00 -14.05 7.44
CA VAL A 119 13.58 -14.37 7.54
C VAL A 119 13.21 -15.29 6.40
N ARG A 120 12.61 -16.43 6.71
CA ARG A 120 12.06 -17.32 5.69
C ARG A 120 10.63 -16.89 5.37
N THR A 121 10.36 -16.59 4.11
CA THR A 121 9.01 -16.35 3.58
C THR A 121 8.74 -17.32 2.44
N GLN A 122 7.52 -17.34 1.88
CA GLN A 122 7.23 -18.13 0.66
C GLN A 122 8.12 -17.81 -0.55
N PHE A 123 8.74 -16.63 -0.60
CA PHE A 123 9.58 -16.20 -1.72
C PHE A 123 11.05 -16.62 -1.56
N GLY A 124 11.48 -16.97 -0.35
CA GLY A 124 12.87 -17.32 -0.04
C GLY A 124 13.33 -16.75 1.28
N TRP A 125 14.62 -16.49 1.39
CA TRP A 125 15.26 -15.88 2.56
C TRP A 125 15.44 -14.39 2.36
N HIS A 126 15.06 -13.60 3.37
CA HIS A 126 15.16 -12.15 3.34
C HIS A 126 16.02 -11.65 4.49
N ILE A 127 16.83 -10.63 4.23
CA ILE A 127 17.39 -9.75 5.27
C ILE A 127 16.87 -8.35 5.03
N LEU A 128 16.47 -7.67 6.11
CA LEU A 128 15.81 -6.38 6.06
C LEU A 128 16.71 -5.33 6.73
N LEU A 129 16.80 -4.14 6.15
CA LEU A 129 17.34 -2.95 6.81
C LEU A 129 16.19 -1.97 7.04
N VAL A 130 15.86 -1.70 8.31
CA VAL A 130 14.81 -0.73 8.65
C VAL A 130 15.42 0.66 8.69
N GLU A 131 15.06 1.54 7.75
CA GLU A 131 15.66 2.88 7.64
C GLU A 131 14.89 3.93 8.45
N GLY A 132 13.58 3.74 8.64
CA GLY A 132 12.75 4.73 9.30
C GLY A 132 11.36 4.23 9.66
N ARG A 133 10.73 4.90 10.61
CA ARG A 133 9.32 4.69 10.98
C ARG A 133 8.65 6.05 11.13
N ARG A 134 7.45 6.20 10.60
CA ARG A 134 6.65 7.43 10.71
C ARG A 134 5.16 7.11 10.80
N ASP A 135 4.44 7.99 11.46
CA ASP A 135 2.98 8.01 11.40
C ASP A 135 2.56 9.06 10.36
N GLN A 136 1.90 8.61 9.30
CA GLN A 136 1.42 9.47 8.23
C GLN A 136 -0.08 9.68 8.36
N ASP A 137 -0.51 10.94 8.44
CA ASP A 137 -1.92 11.29 8.35
C ASP A 137 -2.38 11.18 6.89
N MET A 138 -3.15 10.12 6.63
CA MET A 138 -3.71 9.80 5.32
C MET A 138 -5.19 10.19 5.22
N THR A 139 -5.73 10.92 6.19
CA THR A 139 -7.18 11.21 6.30
C THR A 139 -7.73 11.89 5.05
N SER A 140 -7.02 12.90 4.54
CA SER A 140 -7.47 13.64 3.35
C SER A 140 -7.48 12.79 2.08
N GLU A 141 -6.49 11.92 1.92
CA GLU A 141 -6.38 11.02 0.76
C GLU A 141 -7.40 9.89 0.83
N ALA A 142 -7.63 9.33 2.03
CA ALA A 142 -8.68 8.35 2.26
C ALA A 142 -10.08 8.93 1.95
N ILE A 143 -10.36 10.15 2.41
CA ILE A 143 -11.62 10.85 2.08
C ILE A 143 -11.74 11.06 0.57
N ARG A 144 -10.66 11.49 -0.10
CA ARG A 144 -10.67 11.71 -1.56
C ARG A 144 -10.93 10.42 -2.33
N ASN A 145 -10.27 9.32 -1.98
CA ASN A 145 -10.44 8.03 -2.64
C ASN A 145 -11.87 7.52 -2.47
N LYS A 146 -12.40 7.58 -1.24
CA LYS A 146 -13.79 7.19 -0.95
C LYS A 146 -14.82 8.05 -1.70
N ALA A 147 -14.58 9.36 -1.80
CA ALA A 147 -15.41 10.25 -2.59
C ALA A 147 -15.36 9.89 -4.09
N GLY A 148 -14.17 9.56 -4.61
CA GLY A 148 -13.99 9.09 -5.98
C GLY A 148 -14.77 7.81 -6.27
N GLU A 149 -14.66 6.80 -5.41
CA GLU A 149 -15.42 5.55 -5.52
C GLU A 149 -16.92 5.79 -5.48
N TYR A 150 -17.40 6.65 -4.57
CA TYR A 150 -18.81 6.99 -4.47
C TYR A 150 -19.33 7.66 -5.76
N LEU A 151 -18.60 8.63 -6.30
CA LEU A 151 -18.97 9.31 -7.55
C LEU A 151 -18.95 8.35 -8.75
N HIS A 152 -17.95 7.48 -8.81
CA HIS A 152 -17.86 6.46 -9.85
C HIS A 152 -19.05 5.50 -9.79
N ASN A 153 -19.34 4.94 -8.61
CA ASN A 153 -20.44 4.00 -8.43
C ASN A 153 -21.80 4.64 -8.75
N ARG A 154 -22.01 5.89 -8.36
CA ARG A 154 -23.25 6.61 -8.70
C ARG A 154 -23.43 6.74 -10.21
N LYS A 155 -22.41 7.23 -10.92
CA LYS A 155 -22.45 7.34 -12.39
C LYS A 155 -22.62 5.99 -13.06
N TYR A 156 -21.92 4.97 -12.59
CA TYR A 156 -22.02 3.62 -13.13
C TYR A 156 -23.45 3.07 -13.03
N GLN A 157 -24.13 3.26 -11.90
CA GLN A 157 -25.52 2.82 -11.73
C GLN A 157 -26.47 3.59 -12.66
N GLU A 158 -26.33 4.92 -12.75
CA GLU A 158 -27.16 5.76 -13.65
C GLU A 158 -27.00 5.33 -15.13
N GLU A 159 -25.77 5.09 -15.59
CA GLU A 159 -25.49 4.65 -16.96
C GLU A 159 -25.91 3.19 -17.20
N LEU A 160 -25.75 2.29 -16.21
CA LEU A 160 -26.18 0.90 -16.31
C LEU A 160 -27.70 0.80 -16.50
N ASP A 161 -28.48 1.57 -15.73
CA ASP A 161 -29.93 1.60 -15.86
C ASP A 161 -30.37 2.13 -17.24
N ALA A 162 -29.75 3.22 -17.71
CA ALA A 162 -30.03 3.78 -19.03
C ALA A 162 -29.68 2.79 -20.15
N TRP A 163 -28.54 2.11 -20.05
CA TRP A 163 -28.08 1.11 -21.01
C TRP A 163 -28.98 -0.15 -21.01
N LEU A 164 -29.41 -0.64 -19.85
CA LEU A 164 -30.36 -1.76 -19.75
C LEU A 164 -31.72 -1.41 -20.36
N GLN A 165 -32.20 -0.17 -20.16
CA GLN A 165 -33.42 0.30 -20.80
C GLN A 165 -33.27 0.33 -22.33
N GLN A 166 -32.15 0.83 -22.85
CA GLN A 166 -31.88 0.83 -24.29
C GLN A 166 -31.81 -0.59 -24.87
N ILE A 167 -31.09 -1.52 -24.22
CA ILE A 167 -31.06 -2.93 -24.65
C ILE A 167 -32.46 -3.53 -24.69
N ARG A 168 -33.29 -3.25 -23.67
CA ARG A 168 -34.66 -3.75 -23.62
C ARG A 168 -35.51 -3.20 -24.76
N ASP A 169 -35.37 -1.91 -25.08
CA ASP A 169 -36.15 -1.26 -26.14
C ASP A 169 -35.70 -1.71 -27.54
N GLU A 170 -34.41 -2.05 -27.72
CA GLU A 170 -33.85 -2.56 -28.97
C GLU A 170 -34.00 -4.09 -29.14
N ALA A 171 -34.25 -4.83 -28.05
CA ALA A 171 -34.43 -6.28 -28.10
C ALA A 171 -35.85 -6.67 -28.57
N PHE A 172 -35.93 -7.62 -29.51
CA PHE A 172 -37.20 -8.24 -29.88
C PHE A 172 -37.62 -9.24 -28.79
N VAL A 173 -38.61 -8.86 -27.97
CA VAL A 173 -39.14 -9.71 -26.88
C VAL A 173 -40.53 -10.24 -27.27
N ASP A 174 -40.65 -11.56 -27.48
CA ASP A 174 -41.92 -12.25 -27.68
C ASP A 174 -42.38 -12.87 -26.35
N ILE A 175 -43.46 -12.35 -25.76
CA ILE A 175 -44.05 -12.86 -24.52
C ILE A 175 -45.24 -13.75 -24.90
N LYS A 176 -45.09 -15.07 -24.71
CA LYS A 176 -46.15 -16.07 -24.91
C LYS A 176 -47.12 -16.16 -23.75
#